data_AF-A0A2I0MUN5-F1
#
_entry.id   AF-A0A2I0MUN5-F1
#
_cell.length_a   1.000
_cell.length_b   1.000
_cell.length_c   1.000
_cell.angle_alpha   90.00
_cell.angle_beta   90.00
_cell.angle_gamma   90.00
#
_symmetry.space_group_name_H-M   'P 1'
#
loop_
_entity.id
_entity.type
_entity.pdbx_description
1 polymer ?
#
loop_
_entity_poly.entity_id
_entity_poly.type
_entity_poly.pdbx_seq_one_letter_code
_entity_poly.pdbx_strand_id
1 'polypeptide(L)'
;IAGDSVCFPWRGWCVQAAPGLSGTAGTASWEGAFETGRCQGLLGPVVRRRPDRVPCPQHSFQGSGWGAFVSERLVRKCDVVNRGFSGYNTRWAKLILPRLITKSTGAESTVAVIIFFGANDSALKDLNLKQHVPLEEYAENLKSMIRYLKSVDVTEDRVILITPPPLHEPTWEKECLAKGDKLNRHNATTGEYAQACVQAAMDCGTDVIDLWTLMQKNEDFSSYLSDGLHLSTQGNSFLAAQLWSRLEKKLSAFPTLLPYWRDVDHTDPAASLL
;
A
#
# COMPACT_ATOMS: atom_id res chain seq x y z
N ILE A 1 -38.77 12.90 21.40
CA ILE A 1 -38.52 11.55 20.84
C ILE A 1 -37.79 11.78 19.53
N ALA A 2 -36.47 11.60 19.57
CA ALA A 2 -35.58 11.73 18.42
C ALA A 2 -35.59 10.39 17.65
N GLY A 3 -35.51 10.47 16.32
CA GLY A 3 -35.45 9.34 15.42
C GLY A 3 -34.80 9.82 14.13
N ASP A 4 -33.56 9.41 13.93
CA ASP A 4 -32.56 10.12 13.14
C ASP A 4 -32.84 10.22 11.65
N SER A 5 -32.48 11.38 11.13
CA SER A 5 -32.41 11.77 9.73
C SER A 5 -31.45 10.90 8.92
N VAL A 6 -31.99 10.30 7.86
CA VAL A 6 -31.26 9.64 6.77
C VAL A 6 -30.40 10.68 6.05
N CYS A 7 -29.09 10.63 6.23
CA CYS A 7 -28.13 11.45 5.50
C CYS A 7 -27.56 10.65 4.33
N PHE A 8 -28.02 10.93 3.12
CA PHE A 8 -27.31 10.61 1.89
C PHE A 8 -26.10 11.54 1.73
N PRO A 9 -24.92 11.03 1.32
CA PRO A 9 -23.96 11.86 0.61
C PRO A 9 -23.71 11.31 -0.80
N TRP A 10 -24.42 11.94 -1.74
CA TRP A 10 -23.95 12.34 -3.07
C TRP A 10 -22.45 12.15 -3.33
N ARG A 11 -22.11 11.44 -4.42
CA ARG A 11 -20.82 11.59 -5.12
C ARG A 11 -21.05 11.69 -6.63
N GLY A 12 -21.42 12.88 -7.11
CA GLY A 12 -20.92 13.40 -8.40
C GLY A 12 -19.57 14.07 -8.13
N TRP A 13 -18.59 14.21 -9.03
CA TRP A 13 -18.63 14.43 -10.48
C TRP A 13 -17.35 13.90 -11.17
N CYS A 14 -17.47 13.71 -12.50
CA CYS A 14 -16.48 13.37 -13.53
C CYS A 14 -15.79 14.68 -14.05
N VAL A 15 -14.66 14.76 -14.81
CA VAL A 15 -14.50 14.56 -16.27
C VAL A 15 -13.06 14.92 -16.78
N GLN A 16 -12.50 14.08 -17.69
CA GLN A 16 -11.53 14.20 -18.84
C GLN A 16 -10.25 15.09 -18.80
N ALA A 17 -9.17 14.86 -19.58
CA ALA A 17 -9.00 14.20 -20.90
C ALA A 17 -7.64 13.49 -21.09
N ALA A 18 -7.61 12.49 -21.98
CA ALA A 18 -6.41 11.91 -22.57
C ALA A 18 -6.12 12.54 -23.94
N PRO A 19 -4.84 12.59 -24.38
CA PRO A 19 -4.53 12.60 -25.80
C PRO A 19 -3.83 11.31 -26.23
N GLY A 20 -4.50 10.61 -27.15
CA GLY A 20 -3.92 10.09 -28.40
C GLY A 20 -2.85 9.01 -28.35
N LEU A 21 -3.26 7.76 -28.56
CA LEU A 21 -2.56 6.87 -29.48
C LEU A 21 -3.60 6.09 -30.30
N SER A 22 -3.59 6.37 -31.60
CA SER A 22 -4.26 5.59 -32.64
C SER A 22 -3.61 4.22 -32.74
N GLY A 23 -4.43 3.16 -32.67
CA GLY A 23 -3.98 1.79 -32.88
C GLY A 23 -5.17 0.85 -32.86
N THR A 24 -5.36 0.13 -33.96
CA THR A 24 -6.54 -0.64 -34.35
C THR A 24 -6.94 -1.74 -33.37
N ALA A 25 -8.26 -1.94 -33.30
CA ALA A 25 -8.98 -2.83 -32.41
C ALA A 25 -8.59 -4.32 -32.54
N GLY A 26 -8.39 -4.95 -31.38
CA GLY A 26 -8.60 -6.37 -31.17
C GLY A 26 -9.51 -6.51 -29.95
N THR A 27 -10.78 -6.82 -30.17
CA THR A 27 -11.77 -7.06 -29.12
C THR A 27 -11.51 -8.42 -28.49
N ALA A 28 -10.94 -8.43 -27.28
CA ALA A 28 -11.02 -9.58 -26.38
C ALA A 28 -11.96 -9.20 -25.23
N SER A 29 -13.19 -9.69 -25.31
CA SER A 29 -14.18 -9.65 -24.23
C SER A 29 -13.65 -10.48 -23.05
N TRP A 30 -13.29 -9.81 -21.96
CA TRP A 30 -13.10 -10.46 -20.67
C TRP A 30 -14.42 -10.35 -19.88
N GLU A 31 -15.36 -11.23 -20.21
CA GLU A 31 -16.45 -11.62 -19.29
C GLU A 31 -15.99 -12.91 -18.60
N GLY A 32 -15.75 -12.84 -17.29
CA GLY A 32 -15.48 -14.04 -16.49
C GLY A 32 -14.77 -13.77 -15.17
N ALA A 33 -15.49 -14.06 -14.07
CA ALA A 33 -15.04 -14.20 -12.68
C ALA A 33 -14.72 -12.91 -11.88
N PHE A 34 -15.78 -12.25 -11.40
CA PHE A 34 -15.74 -11.58 -10.10
C PHE A 34 -15.84 -12.65 -9.01
N GLU A 35 -14.72 -13.22 -8.61
CA GLU A 35 -14.61 -13.99 -7.38
C GLU A 35 -13.71 -13.27 -6.38
N THR A 36 -14.32 -13.02 -5.22
CA THR A 36 -13.80 -12.52 -3.96
C THR A 36 -12.27 -12.57 -3.73
N GLY A 37 -11.69 -11.37 -3.54
CA GLY A 37 -10.55 -11.10 -2.65
C GLY A 37 -9.14 -11.42 -3.18
N ARG A 38 -8.16 -10.64 -2.67
CA ARG A 38 -6.75 -11.00 -2.35
C ARG A 38 -5.65 -10.18 -3.08
N CYS A 39 -4.80 -9.44 -2.33
CA CYS A 39 -3.51 -8.87 -2.80
C CYS A 39 -2.48 -8.64 -1.66
N GLN A 40 -1.23 -9.09 -1.83
CA GLN A 40 -0.03 -8.56 -1.17
C GLN A 40 1.10 -8.36 -2.20
N GLY A 41 1.81 -7.23 -2.09
CA GLY A 41 2.64 -6.63 -3.12
C GLY A 41 2.25 -5.15 -3.26
N LEU A 42 2.61 -4.33 -2.27
CA LEU A 42 2.21 -2.92 -2.21
C LEU A 42 3.45 -2.02 -2.23
N LEU A 43 3.62 -1.27 -3.31
CA LEU A 43 4.12 0.09 -3.17
C LEU A 43 2.97 0.86 -2.53
N GLY A 44 3.00 0.93 -1.20
CA GLY A 44 1.98 1.53 -0.36
C GLY A 44 1.80 3.01 -0.69
N PRO A 45 0.75 3.64 -0.14
CA PRO A 45 0.26 4.88 -0.68
C PRO A 45 1.30 5.99 -0.57
N VAL A 46 1.54 6.66 -1.68
CA VAL A 46 2.32 7.89 -1.68
C VAL A 46 1.41 8.96 -1.10
N VAL A 47 1.80 9.52 0.04
CA VAL A 47 1.06 10.62 0.65
C VAL A 47 1.58 11.92 0.05
N ARG A 48 0.79 12.61 -0.78
CA ARG A 48 1.20 13.83 -1.51
C ARG A 48 0.35 15.05 -1.16
N ARG A 49 0.91 16.27 -1.31
CA ARG A 49 0.14 17.48 -1.64
C ARG A 49 0.02 17.59 -3.17
N ARG A 50 -1.20 17.81 -3.68
CA ARG A 50 -1.66 17.69 -5.10
C ARG A 50 -0.92 18.51 -6.19
N PRO A 51 -1.16 18.27 -7.51
CA PRO A 51 -1.92 17.19 -8.21
C PRO A 51 -1.00 16.34 -9.14
N ASP A 52 -1.30 15.12 -9.64
CA ASP A 52 -2.43 14.60 -10.44
C ASP A 52 -2.76 13.11 -10.12
N ARG A 53 -3.98 12.63 -10.43
CA ARG A 53 -4.48 11.27 -10.08
C ARG A 53 -4.65 10.36 -11.29
N VAL A 54 -4.17 9.12 -11.16
CA VAL A 54 -4.55 7.96 -11.99
C VAL A 54 -5.11 6.88 -11.05
N PRO A 55 -6.36 6.42 -11.21
CA PRO A 55 -6.94 5.40 -10.34
C PRO A 55 -6.40 4.01 -10.67
N CYS A 56 -6.07 3.22 -9.64
CA CYS A 56 -5.80 1.78 -9.73
C CYS A 56 -6.65 1.07 -8.67
N PRO A 57 -7.55 0.14 -9.04
CA PRO A 57 -8.42 -0.53 -8.08
C PRO A 57 -7.64 -1.63 -7.34
N GLN A 58 -7.36 -1.41 -6.06
CA GLN A 58 -6.69 -2.39 -5.20
C GLN A 58 -7.26 -2.43 -3.78
N HIS A 59 -7.26 -3.63 -3.21
CA HIS A 59 -8.00 -4.05 -2.02
C HIS A 59 -7.66 -3.26 -0.74
N SER A 60 -6.48 -2.64 -0.62
CA SER A 60 -6.17 -1.77 0.53
C SER A 60 -7.11 -0.57 0.66
N PHE A 61 -7.87 -0.24 -0.40
CA PHE A 61 -8.90 0.81 -0.42
C PHE A 61 -10.34 0.25 -0.45
N GLN A 62 -10.52 -1.08 -0.41
CA GLN A 62 -11.85 -1.68 -0.23
C GLN A 62 -12.31 -1.49 1.23
N GLY A 63 -13.60 -1.69 1.50
CA GLY A 63 -14.17 -1.53 2.84
C GLY A 63 -13.34 -2.30 3.87
N SER A 64 -12.86 -1.59 4.89
CA SER A 64 -11.95 -2.06 5.96
C SER A 64 -10.46 -2.27 5.62
N GLY A 65 -9.98 -1.87 4.44
CA GLY A 65 -8.55 -1.91 4.12
C GLY A 65 -7.73 -0.82 4.84
N TRP A 66 -6.46 -1.11 5.16
CA TRP A 66 -5.59 -0.15 5.87
C TRP A 66 -5.35 1.16 5.08
N GLY A 67 -5.36 1.10 3.75
CA GLY A 67 -5.23 2.27 2.89
C GLY A 67 -6.46 3.17 2.96
N ALA A 68 -7.66 2.60 3.05
CA ALA A 68 -8.90 3.34 3.28
C ALA A 68 -8.87 4.05 4.65
N PHE A 69 -8.42 3.35 5.70
CA PHE A 69 -8.29 3.92 7.04
C PHE A 69 -7.34 5.13 7.07
N VAL A 70 -6.15 5.01 6.46
CA VAL A 70 -5.19 6.12 6.39
C VAL A 70 -5.75 7.28 5.56
N SER A 71 -6.43 6.97 4.46
CA SER A 71 -7.08 7.98 3.60
C SER A 71 -8.15 8.77 4.34
N GLU A 72 -8.98 8.09 5.14
CA GLU A 72 -10.02 8.71 5.95
C GLU A 72 -9.44 9.68 6.99
N ARG A 73 -8.36 9.28 7.68
CA ARG A 73 -7.71 10.15 8.68
C ARG A 73 -6.94 11.32 8.09
N LEU A 74 -6.54 11.24 6.83
CA LEU A 74 -5.81 12.30 6.13
C LEU A 74 -6.71 13.17 5.25
N VAL A 75 -8.04 13.02 5.36
CA VAL A 75 -9.02 13.89 4.71
C VAL A 75 -8.68 15.35 5.01
N ARG A 76 -8.63 16.16 3.94
CA ARG A 76 -8.24 17.57 3.97
C ARG A 76 -6.84 17.83 4.55
N LYS A 77 -5.94 16.85 4.58
CA LYS A 77 -4.53 17.08 4.96
C LYS A 77 -3.58 16.63 3.85
N CYS A 78 -3.77 15.41 3.36
CA CYS A 78 -2.95 14.84 2.31
C CYS A 78 -3.75 13.91 1.40
N ASP A 79 -3.32 13.78 0.15
CA ASP A 79 -3.81 12.75 -0.75
C ASP A 79 -3.04 11.44 -0.50
N VAL A 80 -3.76 10.31 -0.50
CA VAL A 80 -3.21 8.98 -0.28
C VAL A 80 -3.33 8.20 -1.60
N VAL A 81 -2.20 7.92 -2.27
CA VAL A 81 -2.19 7.40 -3.65
C VAL A 81 -1.73 5.96 -3.71
N ASN A 82 -2.63 5.01 -3.98
CA ASN A 82 -2.30 3.59 -4.09
C ASN A 82 -1.48 3.26 -5.35
N ARG A 83 -0.38 2.52 -5.16
CA ARG A 83 0.48 1.97 -6.22
C ARG A 83 0.91 0.52 -5.92
N GLY A 84 0.06 -0.26 -5.24
CA GLY A 84 0.31 -1.70 -5.15
C GLY A 84 0.18 -2.37 -6.51
N PHE A 85 0.53 -3.65 -6.59
CA PHE A 85 0.34 -4.51 -7.76
C PHE A 85 0.28 -5.96 -7.28
N SER A 86 -0.88 -6.62 -7.42
CA SER A 86 -1.06 -8.00 -6.92
C SER A 86 -0.06 -8.97 -7.53
N GLY A 87 0.55 -9.80 -6.70
CA GLY A 87 1.49 -10.83 -7.13
C GLY A 87 2.90 -10.32 -7.50
N TYR A 88 3.16 -9.02 -7.41
CA TYR A 88 4.47 -8.45 -7.72
C TYR A 88 5.51 -8.75 -6.63
N ASN A 89 6.76 -8.88 -7.06
CA ASN A 89 7.94 -8.99 -6.20
C ASN A 89 8.83 -7.74 -6.32
N THR A 90 9.87 -7.68 -5.49
CA THR A 90 10.80 -6.53 -5.46
C THR A 90 11.58 -6.33 -6.75
N ARG A 91 11.88 -7.41 -7.48
CA ARG A 91 12.57 -7.36 -8.78
C ARG A 91 11.78 -6.51 -9.79
N TRP A 92 10.47 -6.70 -9.85
CA TRP A 92 9.60 -5.90 -10.73
C TRP A 92 9.32 -4.51 -10.15
N ALA A 93 9.10 -4.43 -8.83
CA ALA A 93 8.81 -3.17 -8.14
C ALA A 93 9.92 -2.11 -8.38
N LYS A 94 11.18 -2.53 -8.28
CA LYS A 94 12.35 -1.68 -8.54
C LYS A 94 12.36 -1.09 -9.95
N LEU A 95 11.90 -1.82 -10.95
CA LEU A 95 11.87 -1.36 -12.35
C LEU A 95 10.74 -0.38 -12.62
N ILE A 96 9.59 -0.55 -11.96
CA ILE A 96 8.42 0.32 -12.16
C ILE A 96 8.48 1.58 -11.30
N LEU A 97 9.16 1.55 -10.15
CA LEU A 97 9.22 2.66 -9.19
C LEU A 97 9.59 4.00 -9.85
N PRO A 98 10.59 4.08 -10.76
CA PRO A 98 10.92 5.33 -11.43
C PRO A 98 9.82 5.90 -12.34
N ARG A 99 8.85 5.08 -12.75
CA ARG A 99 7.69 5.53 -13.53
C ARG A 99 6.56 6.04 -12.65
N LEU A 100 6.55 5.68 -11.36
CA LEU A 100 5.47 5.99 -10.42
C LEU A 100 5.77 7.23 -9.58
N ILE A 101 7.04 7.40 -9.21
CA ILE A 101 7.53 8.51 -8.39
C ILE A 101 8.74 9.11 -9.10
N THR A 102 8.55 10.25 -9.74
CA THR A 102 9.62 11.05 -10.34
C THR A 102 9.75 12.37 -9.59
N LYS A 103 10.89 13.04 -9.72
CA LYS A 103 11.11 14.39 -9.19
C LYS A 103 10.01 15.37 -9.63
N SER A 104 9.59 15.30 -10.90
CA SER A 104 8.53 16.15 -11.47
C SER A 104 7.12 15.86 -10.96
N THR A 105 6.86 14.69 -10.35
CA THR A 105 5.53 14.31 -9.86
C THR A 105 5.24 14.79 -8.43
N GLY A 106 5.94 15.82 -7.96
CA GLY A 106 5.79 16.33 -6.58
C GLY A 106 6.47 15.43 -5.56
N ALA A 107 7.67 14.93 -5.86
CA ALA A 107 8.42 14.17 -4.88
C ALA A 107 8.77 15.01 -3.63
N GLU A 108 9.04 16.31 -3.81
CA GLU A 108 9.20 17.28 -2.71
C GLU A 108 7.95 17.35 -1.81
N SER A 109 6.76 17.20 -2.40
CA SER A 109 5.47 17.22 -1.68
C SER A 109 5.05 15.87 -1.12
N THR A 110 5.86 14.83 -1.32
CA THR A 110 5.65 13.50 -0.77
C THR A 110 6.10 13.48 0.69
N VAL A 111 5.15 13.22 1.59
CA VAL A 111 5.39 13.25 3.05
C VAL A 111 5.66 11.86 3.63
N ALA A 112 5.22 10.81 2.93
CA ALA A 112 5.53 9.43 3.26
C ALA A 112 5.44 8.52 2.03
N VAL A 113 6.32 7.52 1.96
CA VAL A 113 6.27 6.39 1.02
C VAL A 113 6.33 5.11 1.83
N ILE A 114 5.40 4.20 1.57
CA ILE A 114 5.32 2.90 2.24
C ILE A 114 5.75 1.82 1.25
N ILE A 115 6.69 0.96 1.63
CA ILE A 115 7.13 -0.18 0.79
C ILE A 115 6.78 -1.47 1.54
N PHE A 116 5.93 -2.30 0.93
CA PHE A 116 5.41 -3.51 1.54
C PHE A 116 5.47 -4.68 0.54
N PHE A 117 6.65 -5.30 0.48
CA PHE A 117 6.98 -6.47 -0.35
C PHE A 117 7.57 -7.58 0.52
N GLY A 118 7.92 -8.73 -0.07
CA GLY A 118 8.50 -9.87 0.63
C GLY A 118 7.63 -11.12 0.60
N ALA A 119 6.29 -10.97 0.63
CA ALA A 119 5.38 -12.12 0.68
C ALA A 119 5.39 -12.96 -0.62
N ASN A 120 5.64 -12.33 -1.76
CA ASN A 120 5.81 -13.03 -3.04
C ASN A 120 7.26 -13.45 -3.27
N ASP A 121 8.20 -12.58 -2.88
CA ASP A 121 9.64 -12.83 -2.95
C ASP A 121 10.03 -14.10 -2.18
N SER A 122 9.41 -14.35 -1.02
CA SER A 122 9.64 -15.52 -0.17
C SER A 122 9.03 -16.84 -0.68
N ALA A 123 8.41 -16.84 -1.86
CA ALA A 123 7.95 -18.07 -2.47
C ALA A 123 9.11 -19.05 -2.71
N LEU A 124 8.85 -20.34 -2.55
CA LEU A 124 9.84 -21.39 -2.73
C LEU A 124 10.26 -21.47 -4.19
N LYS A 125 11.56 -21.39 -4.46
CA LYS A 125 12.15 -21.34 -5.81
C LYS A 125 11.63 -22.44 -6.72
N ASP A 126 11.57 -23.67 -6.21
CA ASP A 126 11.23 -24.87 -7.00
C ASP A 126 9.73 -25.00 -7.26
N LEU A 127 8.89 -24.27 -6.52
CA LEU A 127 7.43 -24.33 -6.63
C LEU A 127 6.82 -23.10 -7.28
N ASN A 128 7.48 -21.94 -7.17
CA ASN A 128 7.00 -20.70 -7.76
C ASN A 128 8.15 -19.77 -8.14
N LEU A 129 8.91 -20.19 -9.15
CA LEU A 129 10.05 -19.46 -9.68
C LEU A 129 9.70 -18.03 -10.18
N LYS A 130 8.45 -17.82 -10.63
CA LYS A 130 8.00 -16.52 -11.15
C LYS A 130 7.99 -15.45 -10.07
N GLN A 131 7.51 -15.80 -8.86
CA GLN A 131 7.42 -14.87 -7.75
C GLN A 131 8.70 -14.84 -6.91
N HIS A 132 9.41 -15.96 -6.82
CA HIS A 132 10.65 -16.08 -6.05
C HIS A 132 11.71 -15.04 -6.42
N VAL A 133 12.28 -14.41 -5.41
CA VAL A 133 13.46 -13.54 -5.50
C VAL A 133 14.44 -13.98 -4.43
N PRO A 134 15.68 -14.36 -4.76
CA PRO A 134 16.67 -14.77 -3.75
C PRO A 134 16.85 -13.72 -2.64
N LEU A 135 17.07 -14.18 -1.40
CA LEU A 135 17.06 -13.31 -0.21
C LEU A 135 18.02 -12.11 -0.31
N GLU A 136 19.24 -12.34 -0.82
CA GLU A 136 20.23 -11.28 -1.05
C GLU A 136 19.75 -10.26 -2.09
N GLU A 137 19.14 -10.73 -3.18
CA GLU A 137 18.60 -9.86 -4.22
C GLU A 137 17.40 -9.07 -3.69
N TYR A 138 16.53 -9.67 -2.89
CA TYR A 138 15.41 -9.01 -2.24
C TYR A 138 15.90 -7.85 -1.35
N ALA A 139 16.89 -8.10 -0.50
CA ALA A 139 17.47 -7.07 0.36
C ALA A 139 18.09 -5.92 -0.45
N GLU A 140 18.86 -6.24 -1.50
CA GLU A 140 19.45 -5.23 -2.36
C GLU A 140 18.40 -4.46 -3.18
N ASN A 141 17.31 -5.11 -3.59
CA ASN A 141 16.21 -4.44 -4.28
C ASN A 141 15.52 -3.42 -3.37
N LEU A 142 15.28 -3.74 -2.09
CA LEU A 142 14.75 -2.79 -1.11
C LEU A 142 15.69 -1.57 -0.97
N LYS A 143 16.98 -1.81 -0.73
CA LYS A 143 18.00 -0.75 -0.62
C LYS A 143 18.06 0.10 -1.89
N SER A 144 18.00 -0.52 -3.06
CA SER A 144 17.98 0.18 -4.34
C SER A 144 16.75 1.05 -4.54
N MET A 145 15.57 0.61 -4.10
CA MET A 145 14.36 1.43 -4.14
C MET A 145 14.47 2.65 -3.22
N ILE A 146 15.03 2.49 -2.03
CA ILE A 146 15.28 3.60 -1.08
C ILE A 146 16.28 4.60 -1.66
N ARG A 147 17.40 4.12 -2.22
CA ARG A 147 18.40 4.98 -2.90
C ARG A 147 17.78 5.76 -4.05
N TYR A 148 16.90 5.13 -4.84
CA TYR A 148 16.17 5.83 -5.89
C TYR A 148 15.25 6.92 -5.33
N LEU A 149 14.45 6.61 -4.30
CA LEU A 149 13.57 7.59 -3.65
C LEU A 149 14.35 8.82 -3.16
N LYS A 150 15.52 8.59 -2.53
CA LYS A 150 16.43 9.68 -2.13
C LYS A 150 16.89 10.52 -3.31
N SER A 151 17.22 9.90 -4.44
CA SER A 151 17.67 10.62 -5.66
C SER A 151 16.62 11.52 -6.28
N VAL A 152 15.34 11.32 -5.92
CA VAL A 152 14.21 12.17 -6.34
C VAL A 152 13.65 12.97 -5.17
N ASP A 153 14.46 13.28 -4.14
CA ASP A 153 14.13 14.17 -3.02
C ASP A 153 13.09 13.62 -2.01
N VAL A 154 12.85 12.30 -2.00
CA VAL A 154 12.17 11.60 -0.90
C VAL A 154 13.22 11.10 0.08
N THR A 155 13.44 11.84 1.16
CA THR A 155 14.41 11.51 2.20
C THR A 155 14.04 10.23 2.95
N GLU A 156 15.03 9.55 3.50
CA GLU A 156 14.89 8.22 4.13
C GLU A 156 13.94 8.22 5.32
N ASP A 157 13.85 9.33 6.06
CA ASP A 157 12.90 9.52 7.16
C ASP A 157 11.44 9.54 6.70
N ARG A 158 11.18 9.72 5.40
CA ARG A 158 9.84 9.65 4.81
C ARG A 158 9.51 8.25 4.27
N VAL A 159 10.44 7.31 4.31
CA VAL A 159 10.22 5.94 3.84
C VAL A 159 9.92 5.04 5.04
N ILE A 160 8.85 4.25 4.93
CA ILE A 160 8.47 3.23 5.90
C ILE A 160 8.46 1.88 5.20
N LEU A 161 9.35 0.98 5.61
CA LEU A 161 9.28 -0.43 5.20
C LEU A 161 8.28 -1.18 6.07
N ILE A 162 7.53 -2.10 5.48
CA ILE A 162 6.70 -3.06 6.19
C ILE A 162 7.22 -4.46 5.83
N THR A 163 7.55 -5.26 6.84
CA THR A 163 7.97 -6.65 6.62
C THR A 163 6.80 -7.49 6.12
N PRO A 164 7.01 -8.55 5.30
CA PRO A 164 5.92 -9.47 4.97
C PRO A 164 5.28 -10.02 6.26
N PRO A 165 3.95 -10.17 6.33
CA PRO A 165 3.30 -10.74 7.50
C PRO A 165 3.65 -12.23 7.65
N PRO A 166 3.38 -12.85 8.82
CA PRO A 166 3.54 -14.29 8.95
C PRO A 166 2.60 -15.03 8.01
N LEU A 167 3.00 -16.24 7.62
CA LEU A 167 2.22 -17.15 6.79
C LEU A 167 1.57 -18.21 7.67
N HIS A 168 0.26 -18.41 7.54
CA HIS A 168 -0.41 -19.55 8.17
C HIS A 168 -0.48 -20.71 7.16
N GLU A 169 0.52 -21.57 7.21
CA GLU A 169 0.74 -22.67 6.25
C GLU A 169 -0.49 -23.58 6.06
N PRO A 170 -1.20 -24.05 7.11
CA PRO A 170 -2.35 -24.95 6.91
C PRO A 170 -3.51 -24.32 6.15
N THR A 171 -3.74 -23.01 6.29
CA THR A 171 -4.79 -22.32 5.52
C THR A 171 -4.31 -22.04 4.11
N TRP A 172 -3.06 -21.61 3.94
CA TRP A 172 -2.52 -21.31 2.62
C TRP A 172 -2.34 -22.55 1.75
N GLU A 173 -2.01 -23.70 2.36
CA GLU A 173 -1.93 -24.98 1.64
C GLU A 173 -3.28 -25.35 1.03
N LYS A 174 -4.40 -25.16 1.74
CA LYS A 174 -5.74 -25.40 1.20
C LYS A 174 -6.01 -24.55 -0.05
N GLU A 175 -5.59 -23.29 -0.03
CA GLU A 175 -5.72 -22.38 -1.18
C GLU A 175 -4.83 -22.78 -2.37
N CYS A 176 -3.63 -23.30 -2.09
CA CYS A 176 -2.75 -23.82 -3.13
C CYS A 176 -3.38 -25.07 -3.77
N LEU A 177 -3.82 -26.02 -2.95
CA LEU A 177 -4.44 -27.27 -3.42
C LEU A 177 -5.72 -27.00 -4.23
N ALA A 178 -6.54 -26.03 -3.81
CA ALA A 178 -7.73 -25.62 -4.56
C ALA A 178 -7.42 -25.08 -5.97
N LYS A 179 -6.19 -24.58 -6.18
CA LYS A 179 -5.70 -24.09 -7.48
C LYS A 179 -4.88 -25.13 -8.25
N GLY A 180 -4.72 -26.34 -7.70
CA GLY A 180 -3.87 -27.39 -8.27
C GLY A 180 -2.37 -27.19 -8.00
N ASP A 181 -2.01 -26.29 -7.09
CA ASP A 181 -0.63 -26.01 -6.68
C ASP A 181 -0.27 -26.75 -5.38
N LYS A 182 1.05 -26.88 -5.13
CA LYS A 182 1.58 -27.32 -3.82
C LYS A 182 1.80 -26.11 -2.91
N LEU A 183 1.89 -26.34 -1.59
CA LEU A 183 2.30 -25.32 -0.64
C LEU A 183 3.64 -24.69 -1.08
N ASN A 184 3.57 -23.44 -1.52
CA ASN A 184 4.67 -22.79 -2.24
C ASN A 184 5.40 -21.73 -1.41
N ARG A 185 5.13 -21.64 -0.11
CA ARG A 185 5.73 -20.70 0.85
C ARG A 185 5.77 -21.37 2.22
N HIS A 186 6.78 -21.03 3.02
CA HIS A 186 6.84 -21.36 4.44
C HIS A 186 6.94 -20.10 5.29
N ASN A 187 6.40 -20.16 6.50
CA ASN A 187 6.50 -19.06 7.46
C ASN A 187 7.95 -18.83 7.89
N ALA A 188 8.73 -19.91 8.04
CA ALA A 188 10.16 -19.83 8.37
C ALA A 188 10.94 -19.03 7.32
N THR A 189 10.78 -19.39 6.04
CA THR A 189 11.36 -18.63 4.92
C THR A 189 10.86 -17.19 4.91
N THR A 190 9.56 -16.96 5.09
CA THR A 190 9.02 -15.59 5.15
C THR A 190 9.64 -14.76 6.30
N GLY A 191 9.96 -15.40 7.43
CA GLY A 191 10.69 -14.80 8.54
C GLY A 191 12.11 -14.33 8.17
N GLU A 192 12.82 -15.07 7.33
CA GLU A 192 14.14 -14.64 6.81
C GLU A 192 14.02 -13.35 5.98
N TYR A 193 12.98 -13.24 5.13
CA TYR A 193 12.72 -12.03 4.34
C TYR A 193 12.23 -10.88 5.21
N ALA A 194 11.50 -11.16 6.30
CA ALA A 194 11.14 -10.15 7.28
C ALA A 194 12.39 -9.57 7.96
N GLN A 195 13.30 -10.42 8.42
CA GLN A 195 14.57 -9.99 9.03
C GLN A 195 15.44 -9.21 8.04
N ALA A 196 15.55 -9.66 6.79
CA ALA A 196 16.28 -8.94 5.75
C ALA A 196 15.67 -7.55 5.46
N CYS A 197 14.34 -7.41 5.52
CA CYS A 197 13.66 -6.12 5.39
C CYS A 197 13.96 -5.19 6.57
N VAL A 198 13.93 -5.71 7.82
CA VAL A 198 14.33 -4.95 9.01
C VAL A 198 15.79 -4.48 8.88
N GLN A 199 16.70 -5.37 8.48
CA GLN A 199 18.11 -5.01 8.29
C GLN A 199 18.28 -3.96 7.19
N ALA A 200 17.59 -4.09 6.06
CA ALA A 200 17.63 -3.10 4.99
C ALA A 200 17.14 -1.72 5.44
N ALA A 201 16.09 -1.66 6.27
CA ALA A 201 15.63 -0.40 6.85
C ALA A 201 16.68 0.22 7.78
N MET A 202 17.31 -0.57 8.65
CA MET A 202 18.37 -0.10 9.55
C MET A 202 19.57 0.43 8.76
N ASP A 203 20.04 -0.32 7.77
CA ASP A 203 21.18 0.06 6.92
C ASP A 203 20.93 1.37 6.15
N CYS A 204 19.67 1.64 5.79
CA CYS A 204 19.27 2.84 5.05
C CYS A 204 18.76 3.98 5.93
N GLY A 205 18.64 3.79 7.25
CA GLY A 205 18.09 4.80 8.16
C GLY A 205 16.61 5.13 7.92
N THR A 206 15.81 4.17 7.45
CA THR A 206 14.35 4.35 7.25
C THR A 206 13.56 3.81 8.43
N ASP A 207 12.29 4.23 8.57
CA ASP A 207 11.37 3.61 9.52
C ASP A 207 11.00 2.19 9.06
N VAL A 208 10.69 1.29 10.01
CA VAL A 208 10.19 -0.06 9.73
C VAL A 208 9.07 -0.47 10.67
N ILE A 209 8.09 -1.17 10.11
CA ILE A 209 7.06 -1.91 10.84
C ILE A 209 7.36 -3.39 10.63
N ASP A 210 7.91 -4.03 11.66
CA ASP A 210 8.14 -5.47 11.66
C ASP A 210 6.83 -6.23 11.93
N LEU A 211 5.98 -6.26 10.92
CA LEU A 211 4.66 -6.86 10.96
C LEU A 211 4.75 -8.37 11.24
N TRP A 212 5.73 -9.07 10.66
CA TRP A 212 6.00 -10.49 10.93
C TRP A 212 6.10 -10.77 12.44
N THR A 213 7.00 -10.05 13.13
CA THR A 213 7.19 -10.23 14.57
C THR A 213 5.99 -9.73 15.37
N LEU A 214 5.44 -8.55 15.02
CA LEU A 214 4.36 -7.92 15.78
C LEU A 214 3.09 -8.77 15.85
N MET A 215 2.71 -9.42 14.75
CA MET A 215 1.50 -10.26 14.69
C MET A 215 1.62 -11.55 15.50
N GLN A 216 2.85 -12.00 15.79
CA GLN A 216 3.12 -13.26 16.49
C GLN A 216 3.37 -13.10 18.00
N LYS A 217 3.28 -11.89 18.56
CA LYS A 217 3.67 -11.65 19.96
C LYS A 217 2.79 -12.29 21.01
N ASN A 218 1.45 -12.29 20.88
CA ASN A 218 0.55 -12.65 21.98
C ASN A 218 -0.80 -13.27 21.57
N GLU A 219 -1.00 -13.61 20.29
CA GLU A 219 -2.30 -14.07 19.79
C GLU A 219 -2.14 -15.14 18.70
N ASP A 220 -3.22 -15.87 18.43
CA ASP A 220 -3.35 -16.65 17.20
C ASP A 220 -3.33 -15.71 16.00
N PHE A 221 -2.14 -15.59 15.39
CA PHE A 221 -1.92 -14.69 14.26
C PHE A 221 -2.75 -15.07 13.03
N SER A 222 -3.30 -16.29 12.96
CA SER A 222 -4.11 -16.74 11.82
C SER A 222 -5.38 -15.90 11.66
N SER A 223 -5.93 -15.36 12.76
CA SER A 223 -7.09 -14.44 12.73
C SER A 223 -6.84 -13.16 11.93
N TYR A 224 -5.58 -12.72 11.87
CA TYR A 224 -5.18 -11.58 11.06
C TYR A 224 -5.06 -11.90 9.56
N LEU A 225 -5.23 -13.16 9.16
CA LEU A 225 -5.09 -13.62 7.78
C LEU A 225 -6.39 -14.24 7.29
N SER A 226 -6.86 -13.84 6.10
CA SER A 226 -8.11 -14.35 5.54
C SER A 226 -7.97 -15.76 4.95
N ASP A 227 -6.82 -16.04 4.36
CA ASP A 227 -6.54 -17.25 3.58
C ASP A 227 -5.15 -17.83 3.91
N GLY A 228 -4.59 -17.39 5.04
CA GLY A 228 -3.24 -17.74 5.49
C GLY A 228 -2.10 -16.94 4.86
N LEU A 229 -2.38 -16.05 3.90
CA LEU A 229 -1.39 -15.13 3.31
C LEU A 229 -1.85 -13.67 3.36
N HIS A 230 -3.07 -13.39 2.91
CA HIS A 230 -3.64 -12.05 2.82
C HIS A 230 -4.21 -11.59 4.16
N LEU A 231 -4.13 -10.28 4.42
CA LEU A 231 -4.66 -9.71 5.66
C LEU A 231 -6.19 -9.82 5.69
N SER A 232 -6.73 -10.31 6.80
CA SER A 232 -8.16 -10.21 7.13
C SER A 232 -8.54 -8.76 7.47
N THR A 233 -9.82 -8.49 7.74
CA THR A 233 -10.26 -7.19 8.29
C THR A 233 -9.52 -6.85 9.59
N GLN A 234 -9.30 -7.83 10.46
CA GLN A 234 -8.56 -7.65 11.71
C GLN A 234 -7.08 -7.35 11.42
N GLY A 235 -6.45 -8.07 10.47
CA GLY A 235 -5.06 -7.81 10.06
C GLY A 235 -4.86 -6.44 9.44
N ASN A 236 -5.81 -6.00 8.61
CA ASN A 236 -5.81 -4.65 8.05
C ASN A 236 -5.91 -3.58 9.16
N SER A 237 -6.82 -3.77 10.11
CA SER A 237 -7.00 -2.86 11.25
C SER A 237 -5.76 -2.79 12.13
N PHE A 238 -5.12 -3.94 12.38
CA PHE A 238 -3.87 -4.02 13.12
C PHE A 238 -2.74 -3.25 12.43
N LEU A 239 -2.52 -3.51 11.14
CA LEU A 239 -1.51 -2.77 10.36
C LEU A 239 -1.80 -1.27 10.31
N ALA A 240 -3.07 -0.90 10.13
CA ALA A 240 -3.48 0.50 10.10
C ALA A 240 -3.14 1.23 11.40
N ALA A 241 -3.36 0.60 12.56
CA ALA A 241 -3.00 1.15 13.86
C ALA A 241 -1.48 1.33 14.00
N GLN A 242 -0.69 0.32 13.62
CA GLN A 242 0.78 0.41 13.64
C GLN A 242 1.29 1.55 12.75
N LEU A 243 0.76 1.64 11.53
CA LEU A 243 1.14 2.65 10.56
C LEU A 243 0.72 4.06 11.00
N TRP A 244 -0.49 4.22 11.53
CA TRP A 244 -0.97 5.51 12.03
C TRP A 244 -0.08 6.05 13.15
N SER A 245 0.36 5.19 14.08
CA SER A 245 1.26 5.61 15.16
C SER A 245 2.59 6.23 14.68
N ARG A 246 3.01 5.91 13.45
CA ARG A 246 4.21 6.47 12.80
C ARG A 246 3.88 7.71 12.00
N LEU A 247 2.79 7.66 11.22
CA LEU A 247 2.35 8.77 10.38
C LEU A 247 1.86 9.96 11.19
N GLU A 248 1.10 9.75 12.26
CA GLU A 248 0.53 10.81 13.08
C GLU A 248 1.60 11.74 13.64
N LYS A 249 2.74 11.18 14.09
CA LYS A 249 3.87 11.98 14.58
C LYS A 249 4.46 12.89 13.49
N LYS A 250 4.50 12.42 12.24
CA LYS A 250 5.00 13.19 11.10
C LYS A 250 3.97 14.19 10.58
N LEU A 251 2.69 13.89 10.72
CA LEU A 251 1.59 14.61 10.06
C LEU A 251 0.76 15.51 10.99
N SER A 252 0.95 15.43 12.31
CA SER A 252 0.22 16.23 13.30
C SER A 252 0.37 17.74 13.09
N ALA A 253 1.53 18.18 12.59
CA ALA A 253 1.81 19.58 12.30
C ALA A 253 1.20 20.10 10.98
N PHE A 254 0.60 19.22 10.16
CA PHE A 254 0.06 19.65 8.87
C PHE A 254 -1.27 20.39 9.05
N PRO A 255 -1.38 21.62 8.50
CA PRO A 255 -2.63 22.36 8.54
C PRO A 255 -3.70 21.66 7.71
N THR A 256 -4.95 21.86 8.10
CA THR A 256 -6.09 21.47 7.27
C THR A 256 -6.08 22.28 5.98
N LEU A 257 -6.27 21.61 4.85
CA LEU A 257 -6.46 22.19 3.54
C LEU A 257 -7.77 22.96 3.52
N LEU A 258 -7.65 24.27 3.29
CA LEU A 258 -8.71 25.27 3.26
C LEU A 258 -9.46 25.43 4.59
N PRO A 259 -10.01 26.62 4.88
CA PRO A 259 -10.79 26.86 6.09
C PRO A 259 -12.03 25.96 6.18
N TYR A 260 -12.63 25.86 7.37
CA TYR A 260 -13.97 25.29 7.49
C TYR A 260 -14.99 26.24 6.85
N TRP A 261 -16.07 25.71 6.27
CA TRP A 261 -16.98 26.52 5.44
C TRP A 261 -17.61 27.71 6.20
N ARG A 262 -17.73 27.64 7.53
CA ARG A 262 -18.23 28.75 8.36
C ARG A 262 -17.22 29.88 8.55
N ASP A 263 -15.95 29.61 8.29
CA ASP A 263 -14.87 30.59 8.40
C ASP A 263 -14.56 31.24 7.04
N VAL A 264 -15.28 30.85 5.98
CA VAL A 264 -15.20 31.50 4.67
C VAL A 264 -16.03 32.77 4.71
N ASP A 265 -15.39 33.91 4.42
CA ASP A 265 -16.10 35.18 4.26
C ASP A 265 -17.03 35.09 3.03
N HIS A 266 -18.33 35.17 3.26
CA HIS A 266 -19.34 35.10 2.20
C HIS A 266 -19.40 36.39 1.36
N THR A 267 -18.83 37.49 1.85
CA THR A 267 -18.73 38.78 1.14
C THR A 267 -17.44 38.90 0.34
N ASP A 268 -16.36 38.23 0.77
CA ASP A 268 -15.11 38.07 0.01
C ASP A 268 -14.54 36.64 0.11
N PRO A 269 -15.11 35.66 -0.62
CA PRO A 269 -14.63 34.28 -0.58
C PRO A 269 -13.21 34.12 -1.10
N ALA A 270 -12.74 35.02 -1.97
CA ALA A 270 -11.40 34.97 -2.55
C ALA A 270 -10.34 35.19 -1.46
N ALA A 271 -10.54 36.19 -0.58
CA ALA A 271 -9.64 36.44 0.55
C ALA A 271 -9.53 35.27 1.54
N SER A 272 -10.54 34.39 1.59
CA SER A 272 -10.55 33.22 2.48
C SER A 272 -10.00 31.93 1.84
N LEU A 273 -10.00 31.84 0.50
CA LEU A 273 -9.76 30.59 -0.24
C LEU A 273 -8.54 30.59 -1.16
N LEU A 274 -8.00 31.77 -1.51
CA LEU A 274 -6.85 31.96 -2.40
C LEU A 274 -5.67 32.56 -1.63
#